data_AF-A0A2D5P337-F1
#
_entry.id   AF-A0A2D5P337-F1
#
_cell.length_a   1.000
_cell.length_b   1.000
_cell.length_c   1.000
_cell.angle_alpha   90.00
_cell.angle_beta   90.00
_cell.angle_gamma   90.00
#
_symmetry.space_group_name_H-M   'P 1'
#
loop_
_entity.id
_entity.type
_entity.pdbx_description
1 polymer ?
#
loop_
_entity_poly.entity_id
_entity_poly.type
_entity_poly.pdbx_seq_one_letter_code
_entity_poly.pdbx_strand_id
1 'polypeptide(L)'
;MNKSILISLVIGSFLITGCAVKSEIKKVNESKSHFEDVIYTGQKDFYKSSEKLEGQKYRIFHQAASGFVATRALRNSAMKRALTFCKNINPTFNVTKISEHTGQPPYILGNFPKIEIIFICNDKIKEKVIIHNKYDDLKKIKDLYDNGTLTEDEYLQEKKKLLTK
;
A
#
# COMPACT_ATOMS: atom_id res chain seq x y z
N MET A 1 49.13 -24.46 -20.54
CA MET A 1 47.77 -23.88 -20.47
C MET A 1 46.97 -24.75 -19.49
N ASN A 2 46.91 -24.32 -18.23
CA ASN A 2 46.57 -25.20 -17.09
C ASN A 2 45.06 -25.42 -16.96
N LYS A 3 44.62 -26.66 -17.20
CA LYS A 3 43.23 -27.13 -17.02
C LYS A 3 42.67 -26.87 -15.61
N SER A 4 43.53 -26.71 -14.59
CA SER A 4 43.09 -26.40 -13.22
C SER A 4 42.51 -24.99 -13.03
N ILE A 5 42.78 -24.03 -13.93
CA ILE A 5 42.19 -22.68 -13.83
C ILE A 5 40.75 -22.69 -14.37
N LEU A 6 40.41 -23.60 -15.28
CA LEU A 6 39.06 -23.69 -15.85
C LEU A 6 38.03 -24.30 -14.88
N ILE A 7 38.47 -25.09 -13.91
CA ILE A 7 37.58 -25.79 -12.96
C ILE A 7 37.21 -24.92 -11.76
N SER A 8 38.02 -23.91 -11.43
CA SER A 8 37.75 -23.01 -10.30
C SER A 8 36.63 -21.98 -10.58
N LEU A 9 36.17 -21.85 -11.82
CA LEU A 9 35.08 -20.93 -12.19
C LEU A 9 33.67 -21.55 -12.10
N VAL A 10 33.57 -22.88 -11.90
CA VAL A 10 32.29 -23.61 -11.98
C VAL A 10 31.60 -23.78 -10.61
N ILE A 11 32.31 -23.53 -9.51
CA ILE A 11 31.81 -23.82 -8.15
C ILE A 11 31.33 -22.55 -7.40
N GLY A 12 31.45 -21.37 -8.02
CA GLY A 12 31.10 -20.06 -7.43
C GLY A 12 29.67 -19.57 -7.65
N SER A 13 28.76 -20.40 -8.19
CA SER A 13 27.35 -20.03 -8.42
C SER A 13 26.42 -20.76 -7.46
N PHE A 14 26.65 -20.64 -6.14
CA PHE A 14 25.60 -20.94 -5.16
C PHE A 14 24.61 -19.79 -5.16
N LEU A 15 23.67 -19.91 -6.09
CA LEU A 15 22.54 -19.03 -6.31
C LEU A 15 21.79 -18.79 -5.00
N ILE A 16 21.76 -17.53 -4.55
CA ILE A 16 20.92 -17.05 -3.45
C ILE A 16 19.46 -16.97 -3.94
N THR A 17 18.94 -18.04 -4.52
CA THR A 17 17.58 -18.10 -5.08
C THR A 17 16.61 -18.58 -4.01
N GLY A 18 15.81 -17.66 -3.47
CA GLY A 18 14.58 -18.03 -2.78
C GLY A 18 13.45 -18.31 -3.75
N CYS A 19 12.45 -19.06 -3.32
CA CYS A 19 11.19 -19.15 -4.06
C CYS A 19 10.39 -17.86 -3.83
N ALA A 20 10.03 -17.17 -4.92
CA ALA A 20 9.03 -16.10 -4.84
C ALA A 20 7.67 -16.72 -4.48
N VAL A 21 6.94 -16.09 -3.57
CA VAL A 21 5.61 -16.55 -3.14
C VAL A 21 4.57 -15.54 -3.57
N LYS A 22 3.46 -16.04 -4.14
CA LYS A 22 2.27 -15.25 -4.47
C LYS A 22 1.07 -16.02 -3.93
N SER A 23 0.36 -15.45 -2.95
CA SER A 23 -0.82 -16.12 -2.40
C SER A 23 -1.98 -16.07 -3.39
N GLU A 24 -2.94 -16.98 -3.20
CA GLU A 24 -4.31 -16.77 -3.68
C GLU A 24 -4.92 -15.52 -3.03
N ILE A 25 -5.93 -14.95 -3.69
CA ILE A 25 -6.74 -13.87 -3.12
C ILE A 25 -7.86 -14.53 -2.32
N LYS A 26 -7.92 -14.26 -1.02
CA LYS A 26 -8.92 -14.82 -0.10
C LYS A 26 -9.62 -13.71 0.67
N LYS A 27 -10.82 -14.00 1.17
CA LYS A 27 -11.47 -13.07 2.09
C LYS A 27 -10.64 -12.94 3.38
N VAL A 28 -10.63 -11.75 3.97
CA VAL A 28 -9.85 -11.49 5.18
C VAL A 28 -10.28 -12.38 6.35
N ASN A 29 -11.58 -12.65 6.49
CA ASN A 29 -12.12 -13.53 7.54
C ASN A 29 -11.88 -15.03 7.29
N GLU A 30 -11.45 -15.41 6.08
CA GLU A 30 -11.17 -16.80 5.68
C GLU A 30 -9.65 -17.03 5.51
N SER A 31 -8.81 -16.08 5.92
CA SER A 31 -7.35 -16.18 5.79
C SER A 31 -6.63 -15.55 6.98
N LYS A 32 -5.39 -15.99 7.20
CA LYS A 32 -4.46 -15.41 8.18
C LYS A 32 -3.47 -14.47 7.50
N SER A 33 -2.90 -13.54 8.26
CA SER A 33 -1.89 -12.64 7.72
C SER A 33 -0.56 -13.39 7.56
N HIS A 34 0.17 -13.13 6.47
CA HIS A 34 1.53 -13.65 6.31
C HIS A 34 2.54 -12.92 7.22
N PHE A 35 2.07 -11.92 7.96
CA PHE A 35 2.83 -11.14 8.93
C PHE A 35 2.45 -11.49 10.39
N GLU A 36 1.55 -12.45 10.63
CA GLU A 36 1.05 -12.79 11.98
C GLU A 36 2.10 -13.49 12.86
N ASP A 37 2.92 -14.36 12.27
CA ASP A 37 3.86 -15.24 13.00
C ASP A 37 5.35 -14.87 12.82
N VAL A 38 5.65 -13.67 12.31
CA VAL A 38 7.04 -13.26 12.03
C VAL A 38 7.70 -12.62 13.23
N ILE A 39 8.79 -13.25 13.69
CA ILE A 39 9.65 -12.87 14.83
C ILE A 39 10.31 -11.47 14.67
N TYR A 40 10.20 -10.84 13.50
CA TYR A 40 10.79 -9.52 13.24
C TYR A 40 9.95 -8.40 13.85
N THR A 41 10.40 -7.94 15.02
CA THR A 41 9.93 -6.75 15.74
C THR A 41 10.03 -5.49 14.86
N GLY A 42 8.95 -4.71 14.71
CA GLY A 42 8.97 -3.41 14.01
C GLY A 42 8.00 -3.26 12.84
N GLN A 43 7.29 -4.32 12.49
CA GLN A 43 6.28 -4.37 11.43
C GLN A 43 5.14 -3.37 11.68
N LYS A 44 5.11 -2.31 10.88
CA LYS A 44 4.02 -1.32 10.85
C LYS A 44 3.38 -1.31 9.48
N ASP A 45 2.08 -1.11 9.44
CA ASP A 45 1.37 -0.85 8.19
C ASP A 45 1.98 0.39 7.53
N PHE A 46 2.42 0.25 6.28
CA PHE A 46 2.88 1.37 5.45
C PHE A 46 1.71 2.29 5.08
N TYR A 47 0.51 1.71 5.02
CA TYR A 47 -0.72 2.45 4.77
C TYR A 47 -1.89 1.77 5.49
N LYS A 48 -2.78 2.58 6.06
CA LYS A 48 -4.08 2.16 6.56
C LYS A 48 -5.08 3.29 6.32
N SER A 49 -6.20 2.98 5.66
CA SER A 49 -7.28 3.93 5.44
C SER A 49 -7.86 4.37 6.80
N SER A 50 -8.07 5.67 6.96
CA SER A 50 -8.79 6.25 8.10
C SER A 50 -10.30 6.11 7.96
N GLU A 51 -10.80 5.87 6.74
CA GLU A 51 -12.21 5.72 6.46
C GLU A 51 -12.68 4.29 6.79
N LYS A 52 -13.83 4.18 7.43
CA LYS A 52 -14.51 2.90 7.62
C LYS A 52 -15.15 2.49 6.30
N LEU A 53 -14.37 1.78 5.49
CA LEU A 53 -14.84 1.22 4.23
C LEU A 53 -15.66 -0.05 4.49
N GLU A 54 -16.94 0.02 4.16
CA GLU A 54 -17.88 -1.11 4.23
C GLU A 54 -17.72 -2.03 3.02
N GLY A 55 -18.04 -3.32 3.19
CA GLY A 55 -17.99 -4.33 2.14
C GLY A 55 -16.99 -5.47 2.38
N GLN A 56 -17.02 -6.46 1.48
CA GLN A 56 -16.19 -7.66 1.59
C GLN A 56 -14.71 -7.34 1.36
N LYS A 57 -13.91 -7.56 2.40
CA LYS A 57 -12.45 -7.35 2.36
C LYS A 57 -11.74 -8.59 1.85
N TYR A 58 -10.77 -8.38 0.98
CA TYR A 58 -9.90 -9.39 0.40
C TYR A 58 -8.45 -9.13 0.78
N ARG A 59 -7.67 -10.20 0.89
CA ARG A 59 -6.23 -10.20 1.19
C ARG A 59 -5.46 -10.76 0.01
N ILE A 60 -4.34 -10.11 -0.31
CA ILE A 60 -3.34 -10.62 -1.27
C ILE A 60 -1.93 -10.46 -0.68
N PHE A 61 -1.09 -11.46 -0.87
CA PHE A 61 0.31 -11.47 -0.42
C PHE A 61 1.28 -11.79 -1.54
N HIS A 62 2.38 -11.03 -1.60
CA HIS A 62 3.50 -11.22 -2.52
C HIS A 62 4.82 -11.17 -1.76
N GLN A 63 5.73 -12.08 -2.07
CA GLN A 63 7.12 -12.07 -1.61
C GLN A 63 8.08 -12.29 -2.77
N ALA A 64 9.18 -11.56 -2.76
CA ALA A 64 10.25 -11.70 -3.73
C ALA A 64 11.08 -12.96 -3.51
N ALA A 65 11.74 -13.41 -4.58
CA ALA A 65 12.73 -14.49 -4.55
C ALA A 65 14.11 -14.04 -4.04
N SER A 66 14.36 -12.73 -3.98
CA SER A 66 15.64 -12.15 -3.59
C SER A 66 15.48 -10.79 -2.92
N GLY A 67 16.53 -10.33 -2.24
CA GLY A 67 16.58 -9.03 -1.54
C GLY A 67 16.62 -7.80 -2.45
N PHE A 68 16.87 -7.99 -3.75
CA PHE A 68 17.10 -6.90 -4.71
C PHE A 68 15.83 -6.41 -5.41
N VAL A 69 14.66 -6.95 -5.06
CA VAL A 69 13.39 -6.54 -5.65
C VAL A 69 12.82 -5.34 -4.91
N ALA A 70 12.65 -4.22 -5.62
CA ALA A 70 12.06 -3.02 -5.04
C ALA A 70 10.61 -3.26 -4.55
N THR A 71 10.26 -2.79 -3.35
CA THR A 71 8.90 -2.89 -2.78
C THR A 71 7.84 -2.32 -3.72
N ARG A 72 8.15 -1.26 -4.49
CA ARG A 72 7.25 -0.69 -5.51
C ARG A 72 6.87 -1.71 -6.59
N ALA A 73 7.80 -2.57 -7.01
CA ALA A 73 7.52 -3.61 -8.00
C ALA A 73 6.58 -4.68 -7.43
N LEU A 74 6.76 -5.09 -6.17
CA LEU A 74 5.82 -6.00 -5.49
C LEU A 74 4.43 -5.38 -5.36
N ARG A 75 4.36 -4.11 -4.95
CA ARG A 75 3.09 -3.36 -4.85
C ARG A 75 2.36 -3.31 -6.18
N ASN A 76 3.05 -2.94 -7.26
CA ASN A 76 2.45 -2.91 -8.59
C ASN A 76 1.95 -4.30 -9.02
N SER A 77 2.71 -5.35 -8.73
CA SER A 77 2.32 -6.73 -9.03
C SER A 77 1.06 -7.16 -8.26
N ALA A 78 1.00 -6.88 -6.96
CA ALA A 78 -0.15 -7.19 -6.11
C ALA A 78 -1.39 -6.39 -6.52
N MET A 79 -1.27 -5.07 -6.73
CA MET A 79 -2.37 -4.21 -7.17
C MET A 79 -2.91 -4.60 -8.55
N LYS A 80 -2.04 -5.01 -9.49
CA LYS A 80 -2.47 -5.52 -10.80
C LYS A 80 -3.34 -6.77 -10.65
N ARG A 81 -2.94 -7.72 -9.78
CA ARG A 81 -3.74 -8.94 -9.51
C ARG A 81 -5.04 -8.62 -8.79
N ALA A 82 -5.03 -7.71 -7.83
CA ALA A 82 -6.24 -7.24 -7.16
C ALA A 82 -7.23 -6.61 -8.18
N LEU A 83 -6.71 -5.83 -9.14
CA LEU A 83 -7.55 -5.21 -10.18
C LEU A 83 -8.18 -6.24 -11.10
N THR A 84 -7.40 -7.23 -11.56
CA THR A 84 -7.93 -8.34 -12.34
C THR A 84 -9.00 -9.09 -11.56
N PHE A 85 -8.77 -9.37 -10.27
CA PHE A 85 -9.74 -10.03 -9.41
C PHE A 85 -11.05 -9.25 -9.28
N CYS A 86 -10.99 -7.95 -9.00
CA CYS A 86 -12.21 -7.14 -8.91
C CYS A 86 -12.97 -7.06 -10.23
N LYS A 87 -12.26 -6.92 -11.37
CA LYS A 87 -12.88 -6.91 -12.70
C LYS A 87 -13.55 -8.24 -13.06
N ASN A 88 -13.01 -9.36 -12.57
CA ASN A 88 -13.62 -10.68 -12.78
C ASN A 88 -14.91 -10.86 -11.97
N ILE A 89 -15.04 -10.18 -10.82
CA ILE A 89 -16.29 -10.14 -10.05
C ILE A 89 -17.34 -9.28 -10.78
N ASN A 90 -16.94 -8.09 -11.20
CA ASN A 90 -17.76 -7.20 -12.02
C ASN A 90 -16.84 -6.30 -12.87
N PRO A 91 -17.02 -6.23 -14.20
CA PRO A 91 -16.20 -5.40 -15.08
C PRO A 91 -16.14 -3.91 -14.72
N THR A 92 -17.14 -3.36 -14.01
CA THR A 92 -17.18 -1.96 -13.56
C THR A 92 -16.36 -1.70 -12.29
N PHE A 93 -16.01 -2.75 -11.56
CA PHE A 93 -15.31 -2.62 -10.28
C PHE A 93 -13.85 -2.20 -10.45
N ASN A 94 -13.37 -1.49 -9.43
CA ASN A 94 -11.98 -1.11 -9.22
C ASN A 94 -11.52 -1.59 -7.83
N VAL A 95 -10.23 -1.41 -7.56
CA VAL A 95 -9.62 -1.75 -6.28
C VAL A 95 -9.57 -0.51 -5.40
N THR A 96 -10.16 -0.59 -4.21
CA THR A 96 -9.91 0.39 -3.15
C THR A 96 -9.05 -0.27 -2.08
N LYS A 97 -7.84 0.26 -1.89
CA LYS A 97 -6.88 -0.24 -0.89
C LYS A 97 -7.31 0.18 0.51
N ILE A 98 -7.39 -0.77 1.44
CA ILE A 98 -7.71 -0.55 2.85
C ILE A 98 -6.44 -0.46 3.68
N SER A 99 -5.52 -1.41 3.50
CA SER A 99 -4.24 -1.39 4.18
C SER A 99 -3.15 -2.00 3.32
N GLU A 100 -1.93 -1.63 3.65
CA GLU A 100 -0.71 -2.16 3.05
C GLU A 100 0.31 -2.41 4.14
N HIS A 101 0.70 -3.67 4.27
CA HIS A 101 1.75 -4.10 5.16
C HIS A 101 2.97 -4.52 4.35
N THR A 102 4.14 -3.99 4.67
CA THR A 102 5.38 -4.32 3.95
C THR A 102 6.42 -4.84 4.93
N GLY A 103 7.14 -5.89 4.54
CA GLY A 103 8.35 -6.29 5.25
C GLY A 103 9.33 -5.13 5.30
N GLN A 104 10.07 -5.01 6.40
CA GLN A 104 11.08 -3.96 6.57
C GLN A 104 12.48 -4.51 6.32
N PRO A 105 13.40 -3.70 5.76
CA PRO A 105 14.81 -4.05 5.67
C PRO A 105 15.43 -4.23 7.07
N PRO A 106 16.57 -4.92 7.20
CA PRO A 106 17.44 -5.40 6.11
C PRO A 106 16.95 -6.69 5.44
N TYR A 107 16.95 -6.71 4.10
CA TYR A 107 16.51 -7.87 3.32
C TYR A 107 17.64 -8.88 3.04
N ILE A 108 18.19 -9.41 4.12
CA ILE A 108 19.32 -10.35 4.10
C ILE A 108 18.88 -11.71 4.63
N LEU A 109 19.68 -12.76 4.35
CA LEU A 109 19.52 -14.09 4.94
C LEU A 109 18.10 -14.69 4.80
N GLY A 110 17.46 -14.52 3.64
CA GLY A 110 16.12 -15.07 3.38
C GLY A 110 14.95 -14.19 3.84
N ASN A 111 15.20 -13.07 4.52
CA ASN A 111 14.18 -12.04 4.73
C ASN A 111 13.98 -11.24 3.44
N PHE A 112 13.24 -11.77 2.47
CA PHE A 112 13.02 -11.06 1.21
C PHE A 112 11.89 -10.01 1.31
N PRO A 113 11.92 -8.97 0.45
CA PRO A 113 10.85 -8.01 0.30
C PRO A 113 9.51 -8.73 0.16
N LYS A 114 8.53 -8.30 0.96
CA LYS A 114 7.18 -8.87 0.98
C LYS A 114 6.14 -7.79 1.25
N ILE A 115 4.93 -8.01 0.73
CA ILE A 115 3.80 -7.10 0.86
C ILE A 115 2.50 -7.88 1.04
N GLU A 116 1.65 -7.42 1.95
CA GLU A 116 0.26 -7.82 2.10
C GLU A 116 -0.63 -6.60 1.86
N ILE A 117 -1.65 -6.75 1.03
CA ILE A 117 -2.62 -5.70 0.75
C ILE A 117 -3.99 -6.21 1.15
N ILE A 118 -4.69 -5.43 1.97
CA ILE A 118 -6.13 -5.61 2.18
C ILE A 118 -6.85 -4.60 1.31
N PHE A 119 -7.85 -5.05 0.55
CA PHE A 119 -8.62 -4.22 -0.36
C PHE A 119 -10.07 -4.64 -0.42
N ILE A 120 -10.92 -3.77 -0.96
CA ILE A 120 -12.29 -4.09 -1.38
C ILE A 120 -12.41 -3.90 -2.89
N CYS A 121 -13.38 -4.60 -3.47
CA CYS A 121 -13.85 -4.33 -4.81
C CYS A 121 -15.11 -3.47 -4.70
N ASN A 122 -15.07 -2.30 -5.31
CA ASN A 122 -16.22 -1.41 -5.40
C ASN A 122 -16.30 -0.84 -6.81
N ASP A 123 -17.45 -0.30 -7.19
CA ASP A 123 -17.49 0.55 -8.37
C ASP A 123 -16.40 1.61 -8.24
N LYS A 124 -15.80 2.00 -9.37
CA LYS A 124 -14.90 3.15 -9.38
C LYS A 124 -15.58 4.23 -8.55
N ILE A 125 -14.99 4.55 -7.39
CA ILE A 125 -15.16 5.87 -6.83
C ILE A 125 -14.67 6.71 -8.00
N LYS A 126 -15.60 7.31 -8.76
CA LYS A 126 -15.29 8.54 -9.50
C LYS A 126 -14.54 9.30 -8.44
N GLU A 127 -13.22 9.49 -8.60
CA GLU A 127 -12.43 10.32 -7.70
C GLU A 127 -13.39 11.40 -7.27
N LYS A 128 -13.76 11.42 -5.97
CA LYS A 128 -14.71 12.40 -5.50
C LYS A 128 -14.06 13.67 -5.98
N VAL A 129 -14.58 14.26 -7.06
CA VAL A 129 -14.08 15.51 -7.57
C VAL A 129 -14.38 16.33 -6.35
N ILE A 130 -13.33 16.64 -5.59
CA ILE A 130 -13.43 17.63 -4.55
C ILE A 130 -13.65 18.85 -5.41
N ILE A 131 -14.93 19.09 -5.75
CA ILE A 131 -15.39 20.38 -6.18
C ILE A 131 -15.10 21.18 -4.94
N HIS A 132 -13.90 21.73 -4.93
CA HIS A 132 -13.38 22.53 -3.86
C HIS A 132 -14.32 23.71 -3.78
N ASN A 133 -15.28 23.60 -2.88
CA ASN A 133 -16.27 24.63 -2.70
C ASN A 133 -15.65 25.60 -1.70
N LYS A 134 -15.76 26.90 -1.97
CA LYS A 134 -15.31 27.93 -1.04
C LYS A 134 -15.88 27.75 0.38
N TYR A 135 -17.03 27.08 0.51
CA TYR A 135 -17.59 26.72 1.81
C TYR A 135 -16.79 25.67 2.60
N ASP A 136 -16.05 24.77 1.94
CA ASP A 136 -15.18 23.81 2.62
C ASP A 136 -13.97 24.51 3.25
N ASP A 137 -13.43 25.52 2.57
CA ASP A 137 -12.34 26.35 3.10
C ASP A 137 -12.82 27.24 4.23
N LEU A 138 -14.01 27.84 4.09
CA LEU A 138 -14.65 28.61 5.15
C LEU A 138 -14.82 27.77 6.42
N LYS A 139 -15.13 26.48 6.29
CA LYS A 139 -15.21 25.56 7.42
C LYS A 139 -13.85 25.33 8.07
N LYS A 140 -12.80 25.05 7.27
CA LYS A 140 -11.44 24.84 7.80
C LYS A 140 -10.91 26.07 8.52
N ILE A 141 -11.08 27.28 7.96
CA ILE A 141 -10.59 28.49 8.62
C ILE A 141 -11.39 28.80 9.89
N LYS A 142 -12.67 28.41 9.96
CA LYS A 142 -13.46 28.52 11.19
C LYS A 142 -12.96 27.57 12.26
N ASP A 143 -12.63 26.32 11.90
CA ASP A 143 -12.04 25.36 12.84
C ASP A 143 -10.68 25.86 13.38
N LEU A 144 -9.87 26.50 12.54
CA LEU A 144 -8.60 27.12 12.93
C LEU A 144 -8.75 28.36 13.82
N TYR A 145 -9.85 29.10 13.68
CA TYR A 145 -10.18 30.19 14.60
C TYR A 145 -10.67 29.64 15.95
N ASP A 146 -11.58 28.66 15.92
CA ASP A 146 -12.17 28.06 17.11
C ASP A 146 -11.16 27.33 17.99
N ASN A 147 -10.11 26.78 17.40
CA ASN A 147 -9.03 26.14 18.13
C ASN A 147 -7.90 27.10 18.56
N GLY A 148 -8.05 28.41 18.28
CA GLY A 148 -7.07 29.45 18.64
C GLY A 148 -5.80 29.48 17.80
N THR A 149 -5.75 28.76 16.67
CA THR A 149 -4.61 28.81 15.73
C THR A 149 -4.60 30.12 14.94
N LEU A 150 -5.77 30.66 14.60
CA LEU A 150 -5.93 31.95 13.95
C LEU A 150 -6.45 33.00 14.92
N THR A 151 -5.93 34.21 14.81
CA THR A 151 -6.51 35.40 15.43
C THR A 151 -7.79 35.82 14.70
N GLU A 152 -8.60 36.67 15.35
CA GLU A 152 -9.85 37.17 14.75
C GLU A 152 -9.59 37.95 13.45
N ASP A 153 -8.54 38.78 13.44
CA ASP A 153 -8.15 39.57 12.26
C ASP A 153 -7.75 38.68 11.08
N GLU A 154 -6.95 37.62 11.33
CA GLU A 154 -6.55 36.65 10.30
C GLU A 154 -7.74 35.87 9.76
N TYR A 155 -8.65 35.44 10.64
CA TYR A 155 -9.88 34.75 10.25
C TYR A 155 -10.76 35.62 9.34
N LEU A 156 -10.98 36.89 9.71
CA LEU A 156 -11.80 37.82 8.93
C LEU A 156 -11.17 38.14 7.57
N GLN A 157 -9.84 38.32 7.54
CA GLN A 157 -9.11 38.59 6.31
C GLN A 157 -9.21 37.41 5.32
N GLU A 158 -8.98 36.18 5.78
CA GLU A 158 -9.05 34.98 4.94
C GLU A 158 -10.49 34.67 4.50
N LYS A 159 -11.47 34.85 5.40
CA LYS A 159 -12.90 34.72 5.06
C LYS A 159 -13.29 35.65 3.92
N LYS A 160 -12.84 36.91 3.95
CA LYS A 160 -13.13 37.89 2.89
C LYS A 160 -12.56 37.45 1.55
N LYS A 161 -11.28 37.02 1.51
CA LYS A 161 -10.62 36.52 0.29
C LYS A 161 -11.38 35.34 -0.33
N LEU A 162 -11.83 34.40 0.49
CA LEU A 162 -12.55 33.21 0.06
C LEU A 162 -13.96 33.52 -0.49
N LEU A 163 -14.64 34.55 0.04
CA LEU A 163 -15.97 34.95 -0.42
C LEU A 163 -15.94 35.74 -1.74
N THR A 164 -14.84 36.47 -2.00
CA THR A 164 -14.63 37.24 -3.24
C THR A 164 -14.12 36.41 -4.42
N LYS A 165 -13.81 35.13 -4.19
CA LYS A 165 -13.43 34.15 -5.21
C LYS A 165 -14.65 33.40 -5.73
#